data_AF-A0A962KTX7-F1
#
_entry.id   AF-A0A962KTX7-F1
#
_cell.length_a   1.000
_cell.length_b   1.000
_cell.length_c   1.000
_cell.angle_alpha   90.00
_cell.angle_beta   90.00
_cell.angle_gamma   90.00
#
_symmetry.space_group_name_H-M   'P 1'
#
loop_
_entity.id
_entity.type
_entity.pdbx_description
1 polymer ?
#
loop_
_entity_poly.entity_id
_entity_poly.type
_entity_poly.pdbx_seq_one_letter_code
_entity_poly.pdbx_strand_id
1 'polypeptide(L)'
;MKGIVFTELIRMIEQQFGEETMDDVFDACELVSGGAYTSVGTYDHKEFLTLVEVLSKHTGLSIVDLTEAYGYFLFFRFQTFMPSFFENQSCVFDFLESVDGTIHVEVKKL
;
A
#
# COMPACT_ATOMS: atom_id res chain seq x y z
N MET A 1 3.04 10.40 -0.03
CA MET A 1 2.25 9.19 0.27
C MET A 1 2.61 8.71 1.68
N LYS A 2 1.65 8.26 2.49
CA LYS A 2 1.91 7.82 3.88
C LYS A 2 2.70 6.51 3.89
N GLY A 3 3.62 6.38 4.84
CA GLY A 3 4.54 5.25 4.96
C GLY A 3 3.85 3.91 5.22
N ILE A 4 2.66 3.90 5.83
CA ILE A 4 1.87 2.68 6.00
C ILE A 4 1.57 1.98 4.67
N VAL A 5 1.43 2.74 3.59
CA VAL A 5 1.24 2.19 2.23
C VAL A 5 2.49 1.40 1.83
N PHE A 6 3.68 1.95 2.02
CA PHE A 6 4.94 1.27 1.71
C PHE A 6 5.17 0.05 2.58
N THR A 7 4.99 0.15 3.91
CA THR A 7 5.23 -0.99 4.81
C THR A 7 4.30 -2.17 4.51
N GLU A 8 3.06 -1.90 4.10
CA GLU A 8 2.13 -2.96 3.72
C GLU A 8 2.36 -3.48 2.29
N LEU A 9 2.92 -2.67 1.38
CA LEU A 9 3.37 -3.16 0.07
C LEU A 9 4.52 -4.16 0.25
N ILE A 10 5.51 -3.83 1.07
CA ILE A 10 6.66 -4.69 1.39
C ILE A 10 6.18 -6.01 1.99
N ARG A 11 5.27 -5.93 2.96
CA ARG A 11 4.65 -7.11 3.57
C ARG A 11 3.95 -7.98 2.52
N MET A 12 3.22 -7.38 1.58
CA MET A 12 2.57 -8.13 0.51
C MET A 12 3.60 -8.84 -0.38
N ILE A 13 4.67 -8.14 -0.75
CA ILE A 13 5.73 -8.68 -1.61
C ILE A 13 6.39 -9.89 -0.93
N GLU A 14 6.81 -9.73 0.33
CA GLU A 14 7.38 -10.80 1.15
C GLU A 14 6.44 -12.00 1.26
N GLN A 15 5.15 -11.77 1.55
CA GLN A 15 4.17 -12.85 1.74
C GLN A 15 3.83 -13.61 0.45
N GLN A 16 3.80 -12.93 -0.70
CA GLN A 16 3.35 -13.53 -1.96
C GLN A 16 4.49 -14.03 -2.84
N PHE A 17 5.67 -13.38 -2.76
CA PHE A 17 6.81 -13.66 -3.65
C PHE A 17 8.08 -14.06 -2.89
N GLY A 18 8.07 -14.01 -1.55
CA GLY A 18 9.19 -14.39 -0.69
C GLY A 18 10.20 -13.26 -0.44
N GLU A 19 11.05 -13.46 0.57
CA GLU A 19 12.09 -12.52 0.98
C GLU A 19 13.12 -12.27 -0.14
N GLU A 20 13.52 -13.30 -0.89
CA GLU A 20 14.50 -13.18 -1.99
C GLU A 20 14.00 -12.21 -3.09
N THR A 21 12.74 -12.36 -3.52
CA THR A 21 12.15 -11.44 -4.52
C THR A 21 12.03 -10.03 -3.96
N MET A 22 11.73 -9.88 -2.67
CA MET A 22 11.67 -8.57 -2.03
C MET A 22 13.03 -7.88 -2.07
N ASP A 23 14.09 -8.57 -1.65
CA ASP A 23 15.46 -8.04 -1.66
C ASP A 23 15.91 -7.66 -3.08
N ASP A 24 15.67 -8.52 -4.06
CA ASP A 24 15.95 -8.26 -5.48
C ASP A 24 15.27 -6.98 -5.98
N VAL A 25 14.00 -6.76 -5.60
CA VAL A 25 13.25 -5.56 -5.98
C VAL A 25 13.87 -4.31 -5.35
N PHE A 26 14.29 -4.37 -4.09
CA PHE A 26 14.91 -3.25 -3.40
C PHE A 26 16.29 -2.90 -3.96
N ASP A 27 17.12 -3.90 -4.23
CA ASP A 27 18.44 -3.73 -4.82
C ASP A 27 18.39 -3.13 -6.24
N ALA A 28 17.29 -3.37 -6.97
CA ALA A 28 17.06 -2.81 -8.29
C ALA A 28 16.45 -1.40 -8.30
N CYS A 29 16.16 -0.80 -7.13
CA CYS A 29 15.55 0.53 -7.02
C CYS A 29 16.53 1.59 -6.49
N GLU A 30 16.59 2.75 -7.15
CA GLU A 30 17.20 3.95 -6.57
C GLU A 30 16.12 4.80 -5.86
N LEU A 31 16.03 4.66 -4.54
CA LEU A 31 15.00 5.26 -3.70
C LEU A 31 15.58 6.38 -2.83
N VAL A 32 14.91 7.53 -2.78
CA VAL A 32 15.35 8.67 -1.94
C VAL A 32 15.33 8.29 -0.45
N SER A 33 14.38 7.43 -0.04
CA SER A 33 14.30 6.88 1.31
C SER A 33 15.36 5.81 1.62
N GLY A 34 16.11 5.32 0.62
CA GLY A 34 16.96 4.15 0.75
C GLY A 34 16.20 2.85 1.03
N GLY A 35 14.90 2.80 0.72
CA GLY A 35 14.03 1.64 0.97
C GLY A 35 13.59 1.49 2.44
N ALA A 36 13.97 2.42 3.32
CA ALA A 36 13.63 2.38 4.74
C ALA A 36 12.37 3.20 5.04
N TYR A 37 11.25 2.51 5.26
CA TYR A 37 9.95 3.13 5.53
C TYR A 37 9.47 2.91 6.97
N THR A 38 8.80 3.91 7.52
CA THR A 38 8.07 3.84 8.80
C THR A 38 6.61 4.13 8.56
N SER A 39 5.69 3.48 9.28
CA SER A 39 4.25 3.62 9.00
C SER A 39 3.71 5.05 9.17
N VAL A 40 4.33 5.86 10.04
CA VAL A 40 3.97 7.27 10.28
C VAL A 40 4.66 8.26 9.33
N GLY A 41 5.69 7.82 8.61
CA GLY A 41 6.46 8.67 7.70
C GLY A 41 5.64 9.13 6.48
N THR A 42 6.18 10.10 5.75
CA THR A 42 5.63 10.55 4.47
C THR A 42 6.74 10.57 3.43
N TYR A 43 6.50 9.89 2.31
CA TYR A 43 7.49 9.63 1.26
C TYR A 43 6.96 10.07 -0.10
N ASP A 44 7.82 10.26 -1.10
CA ASP A 44 7.37 10.58 -2.45
C ASP A 44 6.61 9.37 -3.03
N HIS A 45 5.41 9.58 -3.55
CA HIS A 45 4.65 8.54 -4.23
C HIS A 45 5.38 7.92 -5.43
N LYS A 46 6.36 8.62 -6.02
CA LYS A 46 7.19 8.07 -7.09
C LYS A 46 7.96 6.84 -6.64
N GLU A 47 8.36 6.76 -5.37
CA GLU A 47 9.03 5.56 -4.83
C GLU A 47 8.11 4.34 -4.88
N PHE A 48 6.80 4.52 -4.65
CA PHE A 48 5.81 3.45 -4.77
C PHE A 48 5.69 2.97 -6.23
N LEU A 49 5.65 3.91 -7.17
CA LEU A 49 5.60 3.58 -8.59
C LEU A 49 6.85 2.81 -9.04
N THR A 50 8.04 3.25 -8.61
CA THR A 50 9.30 2.56 -8.90
C THR A 50 9.27 1.12 -8.37
N LEU A 51 8.87 0.91 -7.11
CA LEU A 51 8.77 -0.43 -6.52
C LEU A 51 7.83 -1.35 -7.30
N VAL A 52 6.64 -0.85 -7.69
CA VAL A 52 5.67 -1.64 -8.46
C VAL A 52 6.17 -1.93 -9.88
N GLU A 53 6.83 -0.97 -10.53
CA GLU A 53 7.43 -1.17 -11.86
C GLU A 53 8.54 -2.23 -11.83
N VAL A 54 9.39 -2.21 -10.80
CA VAL A 54 10.46 -3.20 -10.64
C VAL A 54 9.88 -4.58 -10.31
N LEU A 55 8.92 -4.66 -9.37
CA LEU A 55 8.21 -5.91 -9.06
C LEU A 55 7.53 -6.51 -10.31
N SER A 56 6.91 -5.68 -11.15
CA SER A 56 6.32 -6.11 -12.42
C SER A 56 7.36 -6.75 -13.34
N LYS A 57 8.55 -6.16 -13.45
CA LYS A 57 9.64 -6.72 -14.26
C LYS A 57 10.16 -8.06 -13.70
N HIS A 58 10.29 -8.19 -12.38
CA HIS A 58 10.77 -9.41 -11.74
C HIS A 58 9.76 -10.56 -11.82
N THR A 59 8.47 -10.27 -11.61
CA THR A 59 7.42 -11.29 -11.56
C THR A 59 6.79 -11.60 -12.92
N GLY A 60 6.94 -10.71 -13.90
CA GLY A 60 6.26 -10.77 -15.19
C GLY A 60 4.76 -10.43 -15.15
N LEU A 61 4.22 -10.09 -13.98
CA LEU A 61 2.84 -9.67 -13.81
C LEU A 61 2.65 -8.22 -14.25
N SER A 62 1.46 -7.88 -14.75
CA SER A 62 1.18 -6.51 -15.15
C SER A 62 1.09 -5.59 -13.93
N ILE A 63 1.44 -4.31 -14.12
CA ILE A 63 1.27 -3.28 -13.08
C ILE A 63 -0.20 -3.21 -12.63
N VAL A 64 -1.15 -3.41 -13.53
CA VAL A 64 -2.59 -3.39 -13.22
C VAL A 64 -2.93 -4.53 -12.25
N ASP A 65 -2.49 -5.76 -12.56
CA ASP A 65 -2.78 -6.91 -11.69
C ASP A 65 -2.12 -6.76 -10.31
N LEU A 66 -0.88 -6.25 -10.26
CA LEU A 66 -0.15 -6.02 -9.01
C LEU A 66 -0.81 -4.94 -8.16
N THR A 67 -1.26 -3.84 -8.76
CA THR A 67 -1.90 -2.74 -8.03
C THR A 67 -3.30 -3.10 -7.58
N GLU A 68 -4.05 -3.89 -8.36
CA GLU A 68 -5.35 -4.42 -7.94
C GLU A 68 -5.20 -5.40 -6.78
N ALA A 69 -4.28 -6.37 -6.88
CA ALA A 69 -3.97 -7.30 -5.80
C ALA A 69 -3.53 -6.57 -4.52
N TYR A 70 -2.72 -5.52 -4.67
CA TYR A 70 -2.31 -4.67 -3.57
C TYR A 70 -3.48 -3.90 -2.94
N GLY A 71 -4.41 -3.38 -3.74
CA GLY A 71 -5.62 -2.74 -3.24
C GLY A 71 -6.47 -3.67 -2.38
N TYR A 72 -6.69 -4.92 -2.83
CA TYR A 72 -7.37 -5.95 -2.06
C TYR A 72 -6.65 -6.27 -0.76
N PHE A 73 -5.33 -6.50 -0.82
CA PHE A 73 -4.51 -6.74 0.35
C PHE A 73 -4.64 -5.60 1.35
N LEU A 74 -4.36 -4.37 0.91
CA LEU A 74 -4.34 -3.18 1.75
C LEU A 74 -5.69 -2.87 2.40
N PHE A 75 -6.81 -3.13 1.70
CA PHE A 75 -8.15 -2.94 2.26
C PHE A 75 -8.35 -3.76 3.55
N PHE A 76 -8.00 -5.05 3.54
CA PHE A 76 -8.10 -5.90 4.73
C PHE A 76 -7.11 -5.50 5.82
N ARG A 77 -5.95 -4.96 5.46
CA ARG A 77 -5.01 -4.37 6.42
C ARG A 77 -5.62 -3.17 7.12
N PHE A 78 -6.25 -2.25 6.39
CA PHE A 78 -6.95 -1.13 7.00
C PHE A 78 -8.11 -1.55 7.90
N GLN A 79 -8.88 -2.56 7.51
CA GLN A 79 -9.92 -3.11 8.38
C GLN A 79 -9.33 -3.65 9.70
N THR A 80 -8.13 -4.21 9.66
CA THR A 80 -7.44 -4.75 10.85
C THR A 80 -6.92 -3.64 11.76
N PHE A 81 -6.30 -2.60 11.19
CA PHE A 81 -5.63 -1.55 11.96
C PHE A 81 -6.54 -0.38 12.36
N MET A 82 -7.61 -0.16 11.60
CA MET A 82 -8.51 0.98 11.76
C MET A 82 -9.98 0.54 11.72
N PRO A 83 -10.38 -0.47 12.53
CA PRO A 83 -11.71 -1.07 12.47
C PRO A 83 -12.84 -0.04 12.62
N SER A 84 -12.62 1.02 13.39
CA SER A 84 -13.61 2.08 13.62
C SER A 84 -14.08 2.80 12.36
N PHE A 85 -13.29 2.84 11.28
CA PHE A 85 -13.73 3.41 9.99
C PHE A 85 -14.65 2.47 9.18
N PHE A 86 -14.67 1.18 9.54
CA PHE A 86 -15.48 0.15 8.88
C PHE A 86 -16.73 -0.21 9.70
N GLU A 87 -16.85 0.31 10.92
CA GLU A 87 -18.01 0.14 11.79
C GLU A 87 -19.17 1.04 11.35
N ASN A 88 -20.40 0.68 11.75
CA ASN A 88 -21.63 1.45 11.54
C ASN A 88 -22.00 1.74 10.06
N GLN A 89 -21.49 0.94 9.13
CA GLN A 89 -21.85 1.00 7.72
C GLN A 89 -23.05 0.06 7.47
N SER A 90 -24.16 0.58 6.93
CA SER A 90 -25.35 -0.26 6.67
C SER A 90 -25.25 -0.96 5.31
N CYS A 91 -24.53 -0.37 4.36
CA CYS A 91 -24.22 -0.97 3.08
C CYS A 91 -22.91 -0.44 2.48
N VAL A 92 -22.51 -0.99 1.31
CA VAL A 92 -21.30 -0.56 0.60
C VAL A 92 -21.36 0.91 0.17
N PHE A 93 -22.54 1.42 -0.18
CA PHE A 93 -22.70 2.82 -0.60
C PHE A 93 -22.41 3.79 0.55
N ASP A 94 -22.86 3.47 1.77
CA ASP A 94 -22.56 4.28 2.97
C ASP A 94 -21.04 4.33 3.23
N PHE A 95 -20.37 3.17 3.11
CA PHE A 95 -18.92 3.12 3.28
C PHE A 95 -18.22 3.98 2.22
N LEU A 96 -18.58 3.85 0.94
CA LEU A 96 -18.00 4.64 -0.14
C LEU A 96 -18.23 6.15 0.05
N GLU A 97 -19.40 6.56 0.53
CA GLU A 97 -19.66 7.96 0.89
C GLU A 97 -18.74 8.43 2.03
N SER A 98 -18.52 7.57 3.03
CA SER A 98 -17.64 7.88 4.16
C SER A 98 -16.16 8.01 3.80
N VAL A 99 -15.71 7.41 2.68
CA VAL A 99 -14.31 7.50 2.22
C VAL A 99 -13.89 8.94 2.01
N ASP A 100 -14.68 9.71 1.24
CA ASP A 100 -14.36 11.12 0.98
C ASP A 100 -14.82 12.02 2.14
N GLY A 101 -16.01 11.76 2.70
CA GLY A 101 -16.63 12.62 3.71
C GLY A 101 -15.95 12.58 5.08
N THR A 102 -15.29 11.46 5.43
CA THR A 102 -14.73 11.24 6.77
C THR A 102 -13.31 10.69 6.70
N ILE A 103 -13.09 9.54 6.05
CA ILE A 103 -11.81 8.81 6.14
C ILE A 103 -10.66 9.65 5.57
N HIS A 104 -10.78 10.15 4.34
CA HIS A 104 -9.75 11.00 3.73
C HIS A 104 -9.60 12.35 4.43
N VAL A 105 -10.65 12.86 5.09
CA VAL A 105 -10.56 14.07 5.92
C VAL A 105 -9.69 13.81 7.14
N GLU A 106 -9.90 12.70 7.86
CA GLU A 106 -9.06 12.32 9.01
C GLU A 106 -7.61 12.06 8.60
N VAL A 107 -7.38 11.38 7.48
CA VAL A 107 -6.02 11.12 6.96
C VAL A 107 -5.29 12.42 6.60
N LYS A 108 -5.98 13.43 6.07
CA LYS A 108 -5.40 14.75 5.73
C LYS A 108 -4.96 15.57 6.95
N LYS A 109 -5.44 15.26 8.16
CA LYS A 109 -5.03 15.95 9.39
C LYS A 109 -3.65 15.52 9.88
N LEU A 110 -3.14 14.39 9.39
CA LEU A 110 -1.85 13.79 9.74
C LEU A 110 -0.75 14.23 8.77
#